data_AF-A0A8T7GCW0-F1
#
_entry.id   AF-A0A8T7GCW0-F1
#
_cell.length_a   1.000
_cell.length_b   1.000
_cell.length_c   1.000
_cell.angle_alpha   90.00
_cell.angle_beta   90.00
_cell.angle_gamma   90.00
#
_symmetry.space_group_name_H-M   'P 1'
#
loop_
_entity.id
_entity.type
_entity.pdbx_description
1 polymer ?
#
loop_
_entity_poly.entity_id
_entity_poly.type
_entity_poly.pdbx_seq_one_letter_code
_entity_poly.pdbx_strand_id
1 'polypeptide(L)'
;MSDKVPTSISYIEIDLKGNPDVHSNLISAIDLDLFVGKKDLIPFVPLHFSHLKKKKRLFFYGLDGTGKTRYLLEVVKFHLCKCEKLYLVNPQGLPAYSAKTTDLDALIKKCSPVDMLIWDNFPDCMNRRDEKNTNLALSLLSSASGSLYVSLSSRHMAKTMTSLPKNSTLTPVHFEYSILDIKKLLATLGSGIPAFRQAYLEKARNRISKISKILWEKEPTPRAVLNYLQALTFLRQNGQNEKDFAVDVARNFSGHSEYYNSQFTVLKSSKGRQTQVQFLYTLKLCYDLELDKSFQSVARIQKTIFEVRVDKTILDELANWLYVVDGQISLHDLPGRAVVIDDVASKKIFRYLARTYKSSAQDDNRAYRLGLFAGRNLHAAKLSSILPANKDDVRNSRYYQVGLGYGIGEIAGNLSARSRRAVL
;
A
#
# COMPACT_ATOMS: atom_id res chain seq x y z
N MET A 1 27.79 -17.89 16.10
CA MET A 1 26.92 -16.76 16.48
C MET A 1 25.64 -16.89 15.68
N SER A 2 24.49 -17.06 16.32
CA SER A 2 23.22 -17.15 15.59
C SER A 2 22.92 -15.82 14.92
N ASP A 3 22.71 -15.82 13.60
CA ASP A 3 22.21 -14.68 12.84
C ASP A 3 20.82 -14.28 13.38
N LYS A 4 20.77 -13.49 14.46
CA LYS A 4 19.56 -12.80 14.87
C LYS A 4 19.33 -11.74 13.81
N VAL A 5 18.31 -11.93 12.99
CA VAL A 5 17.79 -10.87 12.13
C VAL A 5 16.87 -10.02 12.99
N PRO A 6 17.22 -8.76 13.30
CA PRO A 6 16.31 -7.86 13.97
C PRO A 6 15.30 -7.38 12.93
N THR A 7 14.17 -8.08 12.80
CA THR A 7 13.01 -7.58 12.06
C THR A 7 12.23 -6.71 13.02
N SER A 8 12.73 -5.49 13.23
CA SER A 8 12.05 -4.51 14.05
C SER A 8 10.74 -4.12 13.37
N ILE A 9 9.65 -4.21 14.14
CA ILE A 9 8.29 -3.92 13.71
C ILE A 9 7.61 -2.97 14.70
N SER A 10 6.66 -2.19 14.18
CA SER A 10 5.74 -1.40 15.00
C SER A 10 4.42 -2.15 15.17
N TYR A 11 3.90 -2.20 16.39
CA TYR A 11 2.64 -2.88 16.72
C TYR A 11 1.90 -2.18 17.86
N ILE A 12 0.59 -2.40 17.95
CA ILE A 12 -0.23 -2.08 19.12
C ILE A 12 -0.69 -3.36 19.81
N GLU A 13 -0.95 -3.26 21.11
CA GLU A 13 -1.54 -4.31 21.92
C GLU A 13 -2.88 -3.82 22.45
N ILE A 14 -3.96 -4.53 22.12
CA ILE A 14 -5.32 -4.24 22.56
C ILE A 14 -5.76 -5.36 23.50
N ASP A 15 -6.04 -5.01 24.75
CA ASP A 15 -6.69 -5.92 25.70
C ASP A 15 -8.19 -5.98 25.40
N LEU A 16 -8.69 -7.21 25.23
CA LEU A 16 -10.08 -7.48 24.87
C LEU A 16 -10.95 -7.73 26.11
N LYS A 17 -10.36 -8.00 27.28
CA LYS A 17 -11.12 -8.20 28.52
C LYS A 17 -11.70 -6.88 29.01
N GLY A 18 -13.03 -6.77 29.01
CA GLY A 18 -13.75 -5.64 29.59
C GLY A 18 -13.69 -4.32 28.80
N ASN A 19 -13.21 -4.36 27.55
CA ASN A 19 -13.07 -3.17 26.72
C ASN A 19 -14.27 -3.05 25.74
N PRO A 20 -15.22 -2.11 25.97
CA PRO A 20 -16.39 -1.93 25.11
C PRO A 20 -16.04 -1.34 23.73
N ASP A 21 -14.88 -0.68 23.60
CA ASP A 21 -14.50 0.09 22.41
C ASP A 21 -13.57 -0.68 21.45
N VAL A 22 -13.35 -1.97 21.68
CA VAL A 22 -12.46 -2.83 20.89
C VAL A 22 -12.72 -2.71 19.38
N HIS A 23 -14.00 -2.72 18.97
CA HIS A 23 -14.35 -2.65 17.57
C HIS A 23 -13.99 -1.31 16.94
N SER A 24 -14.22 -0.20 17.66
CA SER A 24 -13.87 1.14 17.20
C SER A 24 -12.35 1.29 17.12
N ASN A 25 -11.63 0.86 18.15
CA ASN A 25 -10.17 0.90 18.20
C ASN A 25 -9.52 0.08 17.07
N LEU A 26 -10.06 -1.11 16.78
CA LEU A 26 -9.57 -1.95 15.70
C LEU A 26 -9.82 -1.33 14.32
N ILE A 27 -11.00 -0.75 14.09
CA ILE A 27 -11.36 -0.09 12.82
C ILE A 27 -10.45 1.13 12.59
N SER A 28 -10.27 1.97 13.60
CA SER A 28 -9.37 3.11 13.54
C SER A 28 -7.92 2.68 13.30
N ALA A 29 -7.45 1.63 13.99
CA ALA A 29 -6.06 1.20 13.85
C ALA A 29 -5.73 0.62 12.48
N ILE A 30 -6.70 -0.01 11.81
CA ILE A 30 -6.57 -0.60 10.48
C ILE A 30 -6.79 0.43 9.35
N ASP A 31 -7.25 1.65 9.68
CA ASP A 31 -7.55 2.74 8.72
C ASP A 31 -8.47 2.30 7.57
N LEU A 32 -9.60 1.68 7.94
CA LEU A 32 -10.56 1.18 6.96
C LEU A 32 -11.74 2.13 6.78
N ASP A 33 -11.92 2.64 5.56
CA ASP A 33 -13.11 3.38 5.14
C ASP A 33 -14.37 2.50 5.22
N LEU A 34 -15.15 2.66 6.29
CA LEU A 34 -16.42 1.94 6.46
C LEU A 34 -17.64 2.74 6.04
N PHE A 35 -17.49 4.02 5.72
CA PHE A 35 -18.60 4.92 5.46
C PHE A 35 -18.45 5.61 4.11
N VAL A 36 -19.58 5.81 3.43
CA VAL A 36 -19.69 6.77 2.33
C VAL A 36 -19.93 8.14 2.94
N GLY A 37 -18.94 9.03 2.82
CA GLY A 37 -18.93 10.29 3.55
C GLY A 37 -18.85 10.05 5.07
N LYS A 38 -19.74 10.67 5.84
CA LYS A 38 -19.80 10.55 7.32
C LYS A 38 -21.04 9.83 7.85
N LYS A 39 -21.88 9.25 6.99
CA LYS A 39 -23.22 8.77 7.39
C LYS A 39 -23.52 7.32 7.02
N ASP A 40 -23.34 6.95 5.75
CA ASP A 40 -23.86 5.67 5.28
C ASP A 40 -22.82 4.56 5.39
N LEU A 41 -23.10 3.53 6.19
CA LEU A 41 -22.25 2.35 6.34
C LEU A 41 -22.17 1.56 5.03
N ILE A 42 -20.96 1.21 4.62
CA ILE A 42 -20.70 0.31 3.49
C ILE A 42 -20.93 -1.14 3.96
N PRO A 43 -21.97 -1.83 3.47
CA PRO A 43 -22.25 -3.19 3.90
C PRO A 43 -21.13 -4.14 3.45
N PHE A 44 -20.80 -5.10 4.31
CA PHE A 44 -19.90 -6.19 3.91
C PHE A 44 -20.64 -7.12 2.94
N VAL A 45 -20.02 -7.41 1.79
CA VAL A 45 -20.54 -8.36 0.81
C VAL A 45 -19.71 -9.63 0.91
N PRO A 46 -20.22 -10.72 1.53
CA PRO A 46 -19.42 -11.88 1.92
C PRO A 46 -19.20 -12.85 0.75
N LEU A 47 -18.50 -12.42 -0.31
CA LEU A 47 -18.12 -13.32 -1.40
C LEU A 47 -17.10 -14.34 -0.86
N HIS A 48 -17.39 -15.64 -0.94
CA HIS A 48 -16.49 -16.70 -0.45
C HIS A 48 -16.11 -16.67 1.05
N PHE A 49 -16.82 -15.89 1.88
CA PHE A 49 -16.46 -15.70 3.31
C PHE A 49 -16.75 -16.91 4.21
N SER A 50 -17.71 -17.75 3.84
CA SER A 50 -18.22 -18.87 4.66
C SER A 50 -17.14 -19.85 5.09
N HIS A 51 -16.13 -20.08 4.25
CA HIS A 51 -15.01 -20.98 4.53
C HIS A 51 -13.90 -20.30 5.32
N LEU A 52 -13.76 -18.98 5.20
CA LEU A 52 -12.70 -18.19 5.83
C LEU A 52 -12.94 -18.01 7.33
N LYS A 53 -14.18 -17.77 7.75
CA LYS A 53 -14.56 -17.53 9.16
C LYS A 53 -14.25 -18.68 10.14
N LYS A 54 -13.89 -19.87 9.63
CA LYS A 54 -13.53 -21.03 10.45
C LYS A 54 -12.02 -21.20 10.60
N LYS A 55 -11.23 -20.47 9.83
CA LYS A 55 -9.77 -20.62 9.76
C LYS A 55 -9.13 -19.62 10.71
N LYS A 56 -8.22 -20.10 11.55
CA LYS A 56 -7.48 -19.27 12.51
C LYS A 56 -6.17 -18.70 11.95
N ARG A 57 -5.71 -19.17 10.79
CA ARG A 57 -4.41 -18.83 10.20
C ARG A 57 -4.57 -18.55 8.72
N LEU A 58 -4.65 -17.27 8.34
CA LEU A 58 -4.94 -16.83 6.97
C LEU A 58 -3.86 -15.87 6.46
N PHE A 59 -3.54 -16.02 5.17
CA PHE A 59 -2.67 -15.12 4.44
C PHE A 59 -3.40 -14.59 3.20
N PHE A 60 -3.90 -13.37 3.31
CA PHE A 60 -4.68 -12.68 2.29
C PHE A 60 -3.77 -12.00 1.27
N TYR A 61 -4.01 -12.21 -0.03
CA TYR A 61 -3.28 -11.54 -1.09
C TYR A 61 -4.18 -11.21 -2.28
N GLY A 62 -3.78 -10.20 -3.06
CA GLY A 62 -4.55 -9.66 -4.17
C GLY A 62 -4.23 -8.18 -4.37
N LEU A 63 -4.74 -7.61 -5.45
CA LEU A 63 -4.54 -6.21 -5.81
C LEU A 63 -5.10 -5.25 -4.73
N ASP A 64 -4.75 -3.97 -4.81
CA ASP A 64 -5.35 -2.97 -3.93
C ASP A 64 -6.84 -2.77 -4.26
N GLY A 65 -7.62 -2.33 -3.27
CA GLY A 65 -9.07 -2.16 -3.45
C GLY A 65 -9.87 -3.46 -3.50
N THR A 66 -9.23 -4.64 -3.51
CA THR A 66 -9.88 -5.97 -3.50
C THR A 66 -10.55 -6.32 -2.16
N GLY A 67 -10.40 -5.49 -1.13
CA GLY A 67 -11.07 -5.69 0.16
C GLY A 67 -10.36 -6.63 1.15
N LYS A 68 -9.08 -6.97 0.94
CA LYS A 68 -8.27 -7.79 1.87
C LYS A 68 -8.46 -7.35 3.33
N THR A 69 -8.25 -6.06 3.60
CA THR A 69 -8.38 -5.45 4.93
C THR A 69 -9.81 -5.55 5.48
N ARG A 70 -10.84 -5.39 4.63
CA ARG A 70 -12.24 -5.59 5.04
C ARG A 70 -12.51 -7.04 5.44
N TYR A 71 -12.04 -8.01 4.66
CA TYR A 71 -12.18 -9.43 5.00
C TYR A 71 -11.44 -9.80 6.28
N LEU A 72 -10.22 -9.27 6.45
CA LEU A 72 -9.44 -9.41 7.67
C LEU A 72 -10.26 -8.94 8.88
N LEU A 73 -10.82 -7.72 8.80
CA LEU A 73 -11.65 -7.16 9.87
C LEU A 73 -12.85 -8.06 10.19
N GLU A 74 -13.55 -8.57 9.17
CA GLU A 74 -14.75 -9.41 9.39
C GLU A 74 -14.40 -10.79 9.94
N VAL A 75 -13.27 -11.39 9.54
CA VAL A 75 -12.78 -12.63 10.16
C VAL A 75 -12.39 -12.37 11.63
N VAL A 76 -11.68 -11.28 11.90
CA VAL A 76 -11.26 -10.92 13.25
C VAL A 76 -12.47 -10.73 14.15
N LYS A 77 -13.48 -9.97 13.71
CA LYS A 77 -14.74 -9.77 14.45
C LYS A 77 -15.39 -11.10 14.87
N PHE A 78 -15.35 -12.11 14.01
CA PHE A 78 -15.89 -13.43 14.31
C PHE A 78 -15.12 -14.17 15.42
N HIS A 79 -13.84 -13.85 15.61
CA HIS A 79 -12.95 -14.48 16.57
C HIS A 79 -12.66 -13.66 17.82
N LEU A 80 -13.03 -12.37 17.87
CA LEU A 80 -12.74 -11.46 18.99
C LEU A 80 -13.24 -11.98 20.33
N CYS A 81 -14.44 -12.58 20.40
CA CYS A 81 -15.01 -13.08 21.65
C CYS A 81 -14.26 -14.27 22.28
N LYS A 82 -13.32 -14.87 21.56
CA LYS A 82 -12.52 -16.02 22.00
C LYS A 82 -11.07 -15.65 22.29
N CYS A 83 -10.76 -14.35 22.22
CA CYS A 83 -9.42 -13.83 22.23
C CYS A 83 -9.20 -12.98 23.48
N GLU A 84 -8.05 -13.11 24.14
CA GLU A 84 -7.72 -12.26 25.29
C GLU A 84 -7.00 -10.99 24.87
N LYS A 85 -5.99 -11.11 24.00
CA LYS A 85 -5.23 -9.97 23.49
C LYS A 85 -5.11 -9.98 21.99
N LEU A 86 -5.18 -8.79 21.40
CA LEU A 86 -4.98 -8.57 19.98
C LEU A 86 -3.70 -7.75 19.75
N TYR A 87 -2.80 -8.32 18.97
CA TYR A 87 -1.57 -7.67 18.50
C TYR A 87 -1.78 -7.24 17.06
N LEU A 88 -1.83 -5.93 16.79
CA LEU A 88 -1.92 -5.41 15.43
C LEU A 88 -0.59 -4.80 15.02
N VAL A 89 0.03 -5.40 14.02
CA VAL A 89 1.28 -4.95 13.40
C VAL A 89 0.95 -3.98 12.26
N ASN A 90 1.74 -2.91 12.15
CA ASN A 90 1.56 -1.82 11.19
C ASN A 90 0.25 -1.01 11.37
N PRO A 91 -0.02 -0.46 12.57
CA PRO A 91 -1.19 0.39 12.79
C PRO A 91 -1.11 1.65 11.89
N GLN A 92 -2.18 1.99 11.18
CA GLN A 92 -2.22 3.15 10.27
C GLN A 92 -3.00 4.35 10.85
N GLY A 93 -4.02 4.12 11.70
CA GLY A 93 -4.94 5.20 12.11
C GLY A 93 -5.11 5.44 13.62
N LEU A 94 -4.25 4.91 14.49
CA LEU A 94 -4.27 5.26 15.93
C LEU A 94 -3.18 6.29 16.31
N PRO A 95 -3.39 7.09 17.38
CA PRO A 95 -2.39 8.03 17.87
C PRO A 95 -1.09 7.33 18.30
N ALA A 96 0.01 7.87 17.79
CA ALA A 96 1.40 7.82 18.27
C ALA A 96 1.67 7.03 19.58
N TYR A 97 1.05 7.46 20.68
CA TYR A 97 1.34 7.01 22.04
C TYR A 97 0.96 5.54 22.34
N SER A 98 0.22 4.87 21.44
CA SER A 98 -0.23 3.49 21.63
C SER A 98 0.67 2.45 20.95
N ALA A 99 1.51 2.86 20.00
CA ALA A 99 2.36 1.97 19.22
C ALA A 99 3.68 1.65 19.95
N LYS A 100 4.07 0.38 19.92
CA LYS A 100 5.29 -0.18 20.50
C LYS A 100 6.18 -0.69 19.38
N THR A 101 7.49 -0.59 19.55
CA THR A 101 8.48 -1.18 18.64
C THR A 101 9.14 -2.38 19.28
N THR A 102 9.27 -3.49 18.55
CA THR A 102 9.95 -4.71 19.03
C THR A 102 10.49 -5.55 17.88
N ASP A 103 11.30 -6.55 18.17
CA ASP A 103 11.67 -7.59 17.20
C ASP A 103 10.50 -8.56 17.00
N LEU A 104 10.26 -8.98 15.76
CA LEU A 104 9.18 -9.91 15.42
C LEU A 104 9.22 -11.21 16.26
N ASP A 105 10.41 -11.78 16.47
CA ASP A 105 10.60 -12.98 17.32
C ASP A 105 10.13 -12.75 18.78
N ALA A 106 10.39 -11.55 19.33
CA ALA A 106 9.95 -11.20 20.67
C ALA A 106 8.43 -11.05 20.75
N LEU A 107 7.80 -10.44 19.73
CA LEU A 107 6.33 -10.35 19.65
C LEU A 107 5.69 -11.74 19.55
N ILE A 108 6.25 -12.60 18.71
CA ILE A 108 5.74 -13.96 18.49
C ILE A 108 5.83 -14.79 19.78
N LYS A 109 6.93 -14.68 20.53
CA LYS A 109 7.09 -15.35 21.83
C LYS A 109 6.13 -14.84 22.91
N LYS A 110 5.66 -13.60 22.78
CA LYS A 110 4.67 -13.02 23.69
C LYS A 110 3.25 -13.51 23.42
N CYS A 111 2.95 -13.95 22.19
CA CYS A 111 1.61 -14.43 21.82
C CYS A 111 1.31 -15.78 22.47
N SER A 112 0.21 -15.86 23.22
CA SER A 112 -0.32 -17.11 23.78
C SER A 112 -1.30 -17.79 22.81
N PRO A 113 -1.70 -19.05 23.05
CA PRO A 113 -2.67 -19.76 22.20
C PRO A 113 -4.06 -19.12 22.14
N VAL A 114 -4.40 -18.25 23.10
CA VAL A 114 -5.68 -17.52 23.17
C VAL A 114 -5.58 -16.11 22.60
N ASP A 115 -4.41 -15.69 22.12
CA ASP A 115 -4.21 -14.38 21.51
C ASP A 115 -4.37 -14.40 20.00
N MET A 116 -4.42 -13.21 19.42
CA MET A 116 -4.52 -12.99 17.98
C MET A 116 -3.47 -12.00 17.51
N LEU A 117 -2.76 -12.36 16.43
CA LEU A 117 -1.86 -11.47 15.71
C LEU A 117 -2.44 -11.11 14.35
N ILE A 118 -2.49 -9.82 14.07
CA ILE A 118 -2.92 -9.25 12.80
C ILE A 118 -1.76 -8.46 12.21
N TRP A 119 -1.50 -8.64 10.93
CA TRP A 119 -0.56 -7.82 10.19
C TRP A 119 -1.16 -7.39 8.86
N ASP A 120 -1.56 -6.12 8.77
CA ASP A 120 -2.02 -5.55 7.50
C ASP A 120 -0.87 -4.90 6.72
N ASN A 121 -0.93 -5.02 5.39
CA ASN A 121 0.11 -4.58 4.47
C ASN A 121 1.51 -5.16 4.78
N PHE A 122 1.61 -6.44 5.15
CA PHE A 122 2.90 -7.13 5.24
C PHE A 122 3.66 -7.02 3.90
N PRO A 123 4.99 -6.78 3.89
CA PRO A 123 5.92 -6.54 5.00
C PRO A 123 6.20 -5.05 5.29
N ASP A 124 5.26 -4.12 5.06
CA ASP A 124 5.54 -2.68 4.94
C ASP A 124 6.06 -1.96 6.20
N CYS A 125 6.03 -2.60 7.37
CA CYS A 125 6.61 -2.06 8.61
C CYS A 125 7.92 -2.75 9.04
N MET A 126 8.45 -3.67 8.23
CA MET A 126 9.77 -4.27 8.48
C MET A 126 10.89 -3.30 8.09
N ASN A 127 11.93 -3.29 8.91
CA ASN A 127 13.17 -2.54 8.67
C ASN A 127 14.07 -3.13 7.55
N ARG A 128 13.82 -4.39 7.14
CA ARG A 128 14.47 -5.05 5.99
C ARG A 128 13.47 -5.94 5.27
N ARG A 129 13.22 -5.68 3.99
CA ARG A 129 12.18 -6.35 3.17
C ARG A 129 12.74 -7.16 2.00
N ASP A 130 14.03 -7.47 2.02
CA ASP A 130 14.59 -8.42 1.04
C ASP A 130 13.93 -9.80 1.19
N GLU A 131 14.08 -10.63 0.15
CA GLU A 131 13.45 -11.94 0.08
C GLU A 131 13.83 -12.84 1.26
N LYS A 132 15.11 -12.82 1.67
CA LYS A 132 15.61 -13.61 2.81
C LYS A 132 14.88 -13.22 4.10
N ASN A 133 14.78 -11.92 4.38
CA ASN A 133 14.14 -11.42 5.59
C ASN A 133 12.61 -11.59 5.56
N THR A 134 11.99 -11.45 4.38
CA THR A 134 10.55 -11.71 4.19
C THR A 134 10.22 -13.19 4.44
N ASN A 135 11.01 -14.11 3.88
CA ASN A 135 10.84 -15.55 4.10
C ASN A 135 11.10 -15.96 5.54
N LEU A 136 12.09 -15.33 6.19
CA LEU A 136 12.35 -15.53 7.62
C LEU A 136 11.17 -15.05 8.46
N ALA A 137 10.63 -13.85 8.20
CA ALA A 137 9.46 -13.34 8.90
C ALA A 137 8.24 -14.25 8.70
N LEU A 138 7.99 -14.75 7.48
CA LEU A 138 6.93 -15.73 7.24
C LEU A 138 7.15 -17.05 7.99
N SER A 139 8.41 -17.50 8.10
CA SER A 139 8.77 -18.70 8.86
C SER A 139 8.56 -18.50 10.36
N LEU A 140 8.93 -17.34 10.90
CA LEU A 140 8.66 -16.97 12.29
C LEU A 140 7.15 -16.86 12.54
N LEU A 141 6.41 -16.15 11.70
CA LEU A 141 4.95 -16.06 11.80
C LEU A 141 4.30 -17.44 11.78
N SER A 142 4.85 -18.38 11.01
CA SER A 142 4.37 -19.77 10.98
C SER A 142 4.52 -20.51 12.30
N SER A 143 5.44 -20.09 13.20
CA SER A 143 5.62 -20.65 14.54
C SER A 143 4.80 -19.94 15.63
N ALA A 144 4.14 -18.82 15.32
CA ALA A 144 3.34 -18.09 16.29
C ALA A 144 2.20 -18.93 16.86
N SER A 145 2.00 -18.85 18.18
CA SER A 145 0.86 -19.45 18.86
C SER A 145 -0.41 -18.62 18.61
N GLY A 146 -1.57 -19.27 18.66
CA GLY A 146 -2.86 -18.58 18.54
C GLY A 146 -3.33 -18.32 17.10
N SER A 147 -4.21 -17.33 16.96
CA SER A 147 -4.79 -16.96 15.65
C SER A 147 -3.91 -15.94 14.94
N LEU A 148 -3.73 -16.08 13.63
CA LEU A 148 -2.83 -15.29 12.82
C LEU A 148 -3.49 -14.87 11.51
N TYR A 149 -3.59 -13.57 11.26
CA TYR A 149 -4.18 -13.01 10.05
C TYR A 149 -3.21 -12.02 9.42
N VAL A 150 -2.72 -12.35 8.22
CA VAL A 150 -1.74 -11.53 7.51
C VAL A 150 -2.33 -11.11 6.17
N SER A 151 -2.20 -9.84 5.82
CA SER A 151 -2.59 -9.30 4.52
C SER A 151 -1.35 -8.77 3.80
N LEU A 152 -1.09 -9.31 2.61
CA LEU A 152 0.06 -8.97 1.78
C LEU A 152 -0.18 -7.65 1.04
N SER A 153 0.76 -6.72 1.21
CA SER A 153 0.84 -5.51 0.41
C SER A 153 0.98 -5.88 -1.06
N SER A 154 0.13 -5.32 -1.93
CA SER A 154 0.14 -5.71 -3.36
C SER A 154 1.46 -5.34 -4.06
N ARG A 155 2.26 -4.42 -3.47
CA ARG A 155 3.62 -4.07 -3.93
C ARG A 155 4.59 -5.26 -3.88
N HIS A 156 4.36 -6.17 -2.94
CA HIS A 156 5.22 -7.32 -2.68
C HIS A 156 4.68 -8.64 -3.26
N MET A 157 3.49 -8.61 -3.88
CA MET A 157 2.76 -9.81 -4.34
C MET A 157 3.60 -10.72 -5.25
N ALA A 158 4.23 -10.16 -6.29
CA ALA A 158 4.99 -10.94 -7.26
C ALA A 158 6.17 -11.70 -6.64
N LYS A 159 6.82 -11.11 -5.62
CA LYS A 159 8.00 -11.68 -4.95
C LYS A 159 7.61 -12.65 -3.85
N THR A 160 6.63 -12.28 -3.02
CA THR A 160 6.25 -13.07 -1.83
C THR A 160 5.44 -14.31 -2.20
N MET A 161 4.67 -14.29 -3.28
CA MET A 161 3.88 -15.46 -3.70
C MET A 161 4.74 -16.57 -4.32
N THR A 162 5.84 -16.23 -4.99
CA THR A 162 6.78 -17.22 -5.53
C THR A 162 7.68 -17.83 -4.46
N SER A 163 7.84 -17.14 -3.33
CA SER A 163 8.75 -17.50 -2.24
C SER A 163 8.04 -17.95 -0.95
N LEU A 164 6.70 -18.05 -0.97
CA LEU A 164 5.94 -18.47 0.20
C LEU A 164 6.46 -19.83 0.70
N PRO A 165 6.93 -19.95 1.97
CA PRO A 165 7.54 -21.18 2.43
C PRO A 165 6.56 -22.35 2.30
N LYS A 166 6.99 -23.45 1.67
CA LYS A 166 6.17 -24.67 1.49
C LYS A 166 5.65 -25.23 2.82
N ASN A 167 6.34 -24.94 3.92
CA ASN A 167 6.02 -25.40 5.28
C ASN A 167 5.21 -24.36 6.07
N SER A 168 4.70 -23.32 5.43
CA SER A 168 3.91 -22.29 6.10
C SER A 168 2.60 -22.87 6.63
N THR A 169 2.26 -22.56 7.89
CA THR A 169 0.98 -22.94 8.49
C THR A 169 -0.16 -21.99 8.10
N LEU A 170 0.14 -20.95 7.31
CA LEU A 170 -0.82 -19.98 6.83
C LEU A 170 -1.59 -20.52 5.63
N THR A 171 -2.92 -20.44 5.67
CA THR A 171 -3.75 -20.76 4.49
C THR A 171 -3.77 -19.56 3.55
N PRO A 172 -3.24 -19.67 2.31
CA PRO A 172 -3.27 -18.59 1.34
C PRO A 172 -4.71 -18.36 0.84
N VAL A 173 -5.09 -17.09 0.68
CA VAL A 173 -6.40 -16.66 0.19
C VAL A 173 -6.21 -15.57 -0.86
N HIS A 174 -6.47 -15.92 -2.12
CA HIS A 174 -6.46 -14.98 -3.23
C HIS A 174 -7.77 -14.21 -3.33
N PHE A 175 -7.68 -12.89 -3.45
CA PHE A 175 -8.83 -12.05 -3.81
C PHE A 175 -8.80 -11.73 -5.30
N GLU A 176 -9.69 -12.38 -6.01
CA GLU A 176 -9.98 -12.13 -7.42
C GLU A 176 -11.49 -12.09 -7.61
N TYR A 177 -11.95 -11.20 -8.50
CA TYR A 177 -13.38 -10.96 -8.70
C TYR A 177 -13.75 -11.27 -10.14
N SER A 178 -14.73 -12.16 -10.32
CA SER A 178 -15.33 -12.41 -11.62
C SER A 178 -16.29 -11.28 -12.01
N ILE A 179 -16.71 -11.26 -13.29
CA ILE A 179 -17.78 -10.36 -13.75
C ILE A 179 -19.06 -10.54 -12.92
N LEU A 180 -19.37 -11.78 -12.50
CA LEU A 180 -20.54 -12.08 -11.67
C LEU A 180 -20.40 -11.49 -10.27
N ASP A 181 -19.20 -11.50 -9.71
CA ASP A 181 -18.91 -10.89 -8.42
C ASP A 181 -19.06 -9.37 -8.48
N ILE A 182 -18.51 -8.73 -9.51
CA ILE A 182 -18.67 -7.28 -9.77
C ILE A 182 -20.15 -6.93 -9.95
N LYS A 183 -20.90 -7.73 -10.70
CA LYS A 183 -22.35 -7.55 -10.85
C LYS A 183 -23.09 -7.65 -9.52
N LYS A 184 -22.73 -8.62 -8.67
CA LYS A 184 -23.33 -8.81 -7.34
C LYS A 184 -22.97 -7.66 -6.39
N LEU A 185 -21.72 -7.21 -6.40
CA LEU A 185 -21.27 -6.02 -5.65
C LEU A 185 -22.05 -4.78 -6.07
N LEU A 186 -22.16 -4.53 -7.37
CA LEU A 186 -22.88 -3.39 -7.91
C LEU A 186 -24.36 -3.40 -7.52
N ALA A 187 -25.02 -4.57 -7.55
CA ALA A 187 -26.40 -4.70 -7.08
C ALA A 187 -26.53 -4.45 -5.58
N THR A 188 -25.67 -5.09 -4.79
CA THR A 188 -25.76 -5.06 -3.31
C THR A 188 -25.45 -3.67 -2.77
N LEU A 189 -24.35 -3.06 -3.23
CA LEU A 189 -23.94 -1.72 -2.80
C LEU A 189 -24.87 -0.65 -3.37
N GLY A 190 -25.24 -0.77 -4.65
CA GLY A 190 -26.10 0.19 -5.32
C GLY A 190 -27.50 0.27 -4.72
N SER A 191 -28.10 -0.85 -4.32
CA SER A 191 -29.42 -0.86 -3.67
C SER A 191 -29.37 -0.72 -2.15
N GLY A 192 -28.30 -1.22 -1.52
CA GLY A 192 -28.15 -1.30 -0.07
C GLY A 192 -27.73 0.01 0.60
N ILE A 193 -26.94 0.84 -0.09
CA ILE A 193 -26.47 2.12 0.46
C ILE A 193 -27.48 3.23 0.13
N PRO A 194 -28.07 3.92 1.12
CA PRO A 194 -29.08 4.96 0.90
C PRO A 194 -28.62 6.04 -0.09
N ALA A 195 -27.40 6.57 0.04
CA ALA A 195 -26.85 7.57 -0.88
C ALA A 195 -26.85 7.14 -2.36
N PHE A 196 -26.72 5.86 -2.66
CA PHE A 196 -26.62 5.37 -4.04
C PHE A 196 -27.93 4.82 -4.60
N ARG A 197 -28.87 4.47 -3.71
CA ARG A 197 -30.09 3.71 -4.04
C ARG A 197 -30.85 4.28 -5.22
N GLN A 198 -31.13 5.58 -5.19
CA GLN A 198 -31.93 6.21 -6.24
C GLN A 198 -31.22 6.20 -7.59
N ALA A 199 -29.95 6.62 -7.63
CA ALA A 199 -29.15 6.64 -8.86
C ALA A 199 -29.00 5.23 -9.45
N TYR A 200 -28.77 4.22 -8.60
CA TYR A 200 -28.68 2.82 -9.03
C TYR A 200 -30.00 2.32 -9.63
N LEU A 201 -31.13 2.49 -8.91
CA LEU A 201 -32.43 1.96 -9.33
C LEU A 201 -32.92 2.59 -10.64
N GLU A 202 -32.77 3.91 -10.78
CA GLU A 202 -33.24 4.64 -11.95
C GLU A 202 -32.33 4.47 -13.18
N LYS A 203 -31.01 4.41 -12.98
CA LYS A 203 -30.04 4.52 -14.08
C LYS A 203 -29.22 3.27 -14.36
N ALA A 204 -28.80 2.54 -13.33
CA ALA A 204 -27.84 1.43 -13.50
C ALA A 204 -28.48 0.04 -13.54
N ARG A 205 -29.58 -0.20 -12.80
CA ARG A 205 -30.19 -1.52 -12.59
C ARG A 205 -30.47 -2.28 -13.90
N ASN A 206 -31.09 -1.60 -14.87
CA ASN A 206 -31.49 -2.20 -16.15
C ASN A 206 -30.31 -2.43 -17.11
N ARG A 207 -29.11 -1.92 -16.78
CA ARG A 207 -27.88 -2.05 -17.56
C ARG A 207 -26.76 -2.73 -16.79
N ILE A 208 -27.09 -3.36 -15.66
CA ILE A 208 -26.11 -3.87 -14.70
C ILE A 208 -25.09 -4.82 -15.33
N SER A 209 -25.51 -5.71 -16.25
CA SER A 209 -24.59 -6.65 -16.91
C SER A 209 -23.56 -5.95 -17.80
N LYS A 210 -23.96 -4.86 -18.47
CA LYS A 210 -23.06 -4.09 -19.34
C LYS A 210 -22.08 -3.28 -18.49
N ILE A 211 -22.58 -2.62 -17.45
CA ILE A 211 -21.78 -1.84 -16.50
C ILE A 211 -20.78 -2.74 -15.77
N SER A 212 -21.22 -3.91 -15.27
CA SER A 212 -20.33 -4.84 -14.57
C SER A 212 -19.20 -5.36 -15.45
N LYS A 213 -19.47 -5.60 -16.74
CA LYS A 213 -18.44 -5.99 -17.70
C LYS A 213 -17.41 -4.87 -17.88
N ILE A 214 -17.85 -3.63 -18.10
CA ILE A 214 -16.95 -2.47 -18.26
C ILE A 214 -16.08 -2.26 -17.01
N LEU A 215 -16.69 -2.30 -15.82
CA LEU A 215 -15.96 -2.13 -14.56
C LEU A 215 -14.96 -3.27 -14.33
N TRP A 216 -15.34 -4.51 -14.65
CA TRP A 216 -14.44 -5.67 -14.55
C TRP A 216 -13.26 -5.59 -15.53
N GLU A 217 -13.49 -5.16 -16.77
CA GLU A 217 -12.43 -4.97 -17.77
C GLU A 217 -11.43 -3.87 -17.39
N LYS A 218 -11.88 -2.85 -16.64
CA LYS A 218 -11.04 -1.74 -16.19
C LYS A 218 -10.30 -2.03 -14.89
N GLU A 219 -11.06 -2.38 -13.85
CA GLU A 219 -10.53 -2.58 -12.50
C GLU A 219 -11.51 -3.49 -11.72
N PRO A 220 -11.27 -4.81 -11.68
CA PRO A 220 -12.19 -5.78 -11.08
C PRO A 220 -12.09 -5.76 -9.54
N THR A 221 -12.47 -4.65 -8.91
CA THR A 221 -12.39 -4.45 -7.45
C THR A 221 -13.70 -3.91 -6.86
N PRO A 222 -14.05 -4.26 -5.61
CA PRO A 222 -15.14 -3.63 -4.87
C PRO A 222 -15.01 -2.10 -4.78
N ARG A 223 -13.78 -1.60 -4.68
CA ARG A 223 -13.52 -0.15 -4.61
C ARG A 223 -13.91 0.55 -5.92
N ALA A 224 -13.61 -0.02 -7.08
CA ALA A 224 -14.05 0.51 -8.37
C ALA A 224 -15.58 0.61 -8.46
N VAL A 225 -16.30 -0.39 -7.94
CA VAL A 225 -17.77 -0.38 -7.86
C VAL A 225 -18.29 0.77 -6.98
N LEU A 226 -17.70 0.99 -5.80
CA LEU A 226 -18.07 2.09 -4.91
C LEU A 226 -17.88 3.45 -5.57
N ASN A 227 -16.73 3.68 -6.20
CA ASN A 227 -16.47 4.95 -6.86
C ASN A 227 -17.40 5.20 -8.05
N TYR A 228 -17.67 4.15 -8.83
CA TYR A 228 -18.63 4.25 -9.91
C TYR A 228 -20.00 4.72 -9.39
N LEU A 229 -20.47 4.14 -8.28
CA LEU A 229 -21.74 4.54 -7.66
C LEU A 229 -21.70 5.97 -7.12
N GLN A 230 -20.57 6.41 -6.54
CA GLN A 230 -20.37 7.80 -6.11
C GLN A 230 -20.41 8.77 -7.30
N ALA A 231 -19.68 8.47 -8.37
CA ALA A 231 -19.64 9.29 -9.59
C ALA A 231 -21.01 9.36 -10.26
N LEU A 232 -21.71 8.23 -10.36
CA LEU A 232 -23.07 8.15 -10.90
C LEU A 232 -24.03 9.04 -10.09
N THR A 233 -23.92 9.00 -8.76
CA THR A 233 -24.77 9.78 -7.85
C THR A 233 -24.49 11.28 -7.99
N PHE A 234 -23.21 11.68 -8.00
CA PHE A 234 -22.79 13.08 -8.15
C PHE A 234 -23.25 13.67 -9.48
N LEU A 235 -22.98 12.99 -10.59
CA LEU A 235 -23.32 13.49 -11.92
C LEU A 235 -24.84 13.54 -12.15
N ARG A 236 -25.61 12.61 -11.55
CA ARG A 236 -27.09 12.66 -11.54
C ARG A 236 -27.59 13.91 -10.81
N GLN A 237 -27.03 14.20 -9.63
CA GLN A 237 -27.41 15.38 -8.84
C GLN A 237 -27.14 16.69 -9.60
N ASN A 238 -26.13 16.70 -10.48
CA ASN A 238 -25.79 17.82 -11.34
C ASN A 238 -26.57 17.84 -12.68
N GLY A 239 -27.69 17.12 -12.77
CA GLY A 239 -28.64 17.24 -13.89
C GLY A 239 -28.28 16.44 -15.15
N GLN A 240 -27.22 15.63 -15.15
CA GLN A 240 -26.93 14.75 -16.29
C GLN A 240 -27.88 13.55 -16.27
N ASN A 241 -28.75 13.45 -17.29
CA ASN A 241 -29.91 12.54 -17.24
C ASN A 241 -30.17 11.73 -18.53
N GLU A 242 -29.17 11.62 -19.40
CA GLU A 242 -29.28 10.96 -20.70
C GLU A 242 -29.56 9.45 -20.63
N LYS A 243 -30.06 8.88 -21.74
CA LYS A 243 -30.61 7.51 -21.85
C LYS A 243 -29.56 6.39 -21.63
N ASP A 244 -28.26 6.68 -21.81
CA ASP A 244 -27.13 5.77 -21.58
C ASP A 244 -26.13 6.27 -20.54
N PHE A 245 -26.49 7.33 -19.81
CA PHE A 245 -25.66 8.03 -18.84
C PHE A 245 -24.89 7.09 -17.88
N ALA A 246 -25.55 6.08 -17.30
CA ALA A 246 -24.90 5.16 -16.37
C ALA A 246 -23.80 4.29 -17.02
N VAL A 247 -23.97 3.94 -18.30
CA VAL A 247 -22.96 3.20 -19.07
C VAL A 247 -21.81 4.12 -19.43
N ASP A 248 -22.10 5.38 -19.77
CA ASP A 248 -21.06 6.34 -20.12
C ASP A 248 -20.24 6.78 -18.90
N VAL A 249 -20.86 6.90 -17.72
CA VAL A 249 -20.12 7.04 -16.46
C VAL A 249 -19.16 5.88 -16.26
N ALA A 250 -19.55 4.63 -16.55
CA ALA A 250 -18.64 3.48 -16.44
C ALA A 250 -17.51 3.50 -17.50
N ARG A 251 -17.81 3.95 -18.72
CA ARG A 251 -16.82 4.12 -19.80
C ARG A 251 -15.85 5.27 -19.57
N ASN A 252 -16.30 6.33 -18.91
CA ASN A 252 -15.48 7.49 -18.59
C ASN A 252 -14.84 7.38 -17.19
N PHE A 253 -15.23 6.37 -16.41
CA PHE A 253 -14.62 6.05 -15.12
C PHE A 253 -13.14 5.73 -15.32
N SER A 254 -12.27 6.64 -14.91
CA SER A 254 -10.85 6.36 -14.78
C SER A 254 -10.63 5.51 -13.54
N GLY A 255 -9.88 4.41 -13.67
CA GLY A 255 -9.53 3.56 -12.51
C GLY A 255 -8.82 4.38 -11.41
N HIS A 256 -8.74 3.86 -10.19
CA HIS A 256 -8.16 4.62 -9.06
C HIS A 256 -6.72 5.07 -9.31
N SER A 257 -5.94 4.20 -9.95
CA SER A 257 -4.58 4.51 -10.40
C SER A 257 -4.59 5.71 -11.35
N GLU A 258 -5.53 5.75 -12.29
CA GLU A 258 -5.65 6.86 -13.24
C GLU A 258 -6.11 8.16 -12.58
N TYR A 259 -7.06 8.13 -11.63
CA TYR A 259 -7.48 9.34 -10.92
C TYR A 259 -6.32 10.01 -10.18
N TYR A 260 -5.58 9.27 -9.34
CA TYR A 260 -4.45 9.85 -8.62
C TYR A 260 -3.29 10.20 -9.58
N ASN A 261 -3.10 9.45 -10.67
CA ASN A 261 -2.15 9.83 -11.72
C ASN A 261 -2.54 11.18 -12.35
N SER A 262 -3.83 11.40 -12.63
CA SER A 262 -4.35 12.67 -13.15
C SER A 262 -4.19 13.79 -12.13
N GLN A 263 -4.53 13.56 -10.85
CA GLN A 263 -4.33 14.56 -9.79
C GLN A 263 -2.86 14.92 -9.62
N PHE A 264 -1.96 13.93 -9.68
CA PHE A 264 -0.52 14.16 -9.63
C PHE A 264 -0.04 14.95 -10.85
N THR A 265 -0.56 14.63 -12.04
CA THR A 265 -0.28 15.35 -13.28
C THR A 265 -0.70 16.81 -13.18
N VAL A 266 -1.90 17.08 -12.67
CA VAL A 266 -2.40 18.46 -12.43
C VAL A 266 -1.52 19.19 -11.43
N LEU A 267 -1.15 18.53 -10.31
CA LEU A 267 -0.26 19.11 -9.31
C LEU A 267 1.09 19.50 -9.93
N LYS A 268 1.63 18.63 -10.79
CA LYS A 268 2.89 18.84 -11.51
C LYS A 268 2.82 19.94 -12.56
N SER A 269 1.69 20.11 -13.26
CA SER A 269 1.50 21.15 -14.27
C SER A 269 1.08 22.51 -13.70
N SER A 270 0.66 22.56 -12.43
CA SER A 270 0.15 23.78 -11.80
C SER A 270 1.29 24.73 -11.41
N LYS A 271 1.24 25.97 -11.89
CA LYS A 271 2.18 27.03 -11.48
C LYS A 271 2.07 27.25 -9.97
N GLY A 272 3.22 27.33 -9.29
CA GLY A 272 3.29 27.54 -7.83
C GLY A 272 3.14 26.29 -6.97
N ARG A 273 2.85 25.11 -7.54
CA ARG A 273 2.74 23.84 -6.79
C ARG A 273 4.02 23.00 -6.76
N GLN A 274 5.15 23.58 -7.20
CA GLN A 274 6.40 22.83 -7.39
C GLN A 274 6.99 22.31 -6.08
N THR A 275 6.85 23.06 -4.98
CA THR A 275 7.33 22.66 -3.65
C THR A 275 6.60 21.40 -3.18
N GLN A 276 5.29 21.31 -3.41
CA GLN A 276 4.45 20.16 -3.07
C GLN A 276 4.89 18.91 -3.87
N VAL A 277 5.14 19.06 -5.17
CA VAL A 277 5.61 17.97 -6.03
C VAL A 277 6.98 17.46 -5.57
N GLN A 278 7.92 18.37 -5.28
CA GLN A 278 9.25 18.02 -4.78
C GLN A 278 9.19 17.36 -3.40
N PHE A 279 8.26 17.78 -2.55
CA PHE A 279 8.00 17.15 -1.26
C PHE A 279 7.51 15.72 -1.44
N LEU A 280 6.52 15.48 -2.32
CA LEU A 280 6.03 14.14 -2.63
C LEU A 280 7.12 13.26 -3.25
N TYR A 281 7.98 13.78 -4.13
CA TYR A 281 9.15 13.05 -4.63
C TYR A 281 10.12 12.66 -3.52
N THR A 282 10.40 13.59 -2.60
CA THR A 282 11.32 13.35 -1.48
C THR A 282 10.75 12.33 -0.50
N LEU A 283 9.46 12.45 -0.18
CA LEU A 283 8.78 11.51 0.70
C LEU A 283 8.71 10.12 0.05
N LYS A 284 8.38 10.03 -1.24
CA LYS A 284 8.41 8.77 -2.00
C LYS A 284 9.81 8.15 -1.96
N LEU A 285 10.87 8.94 -2.16
CA LEU A 285 12.25 8.47 -2.03
C LEU A 285 12.52 7.89 -0.64
N CYS A 286 12.09 8.57 0.42
CA CYS A 286 12.27 8.10 1.80
C CYS A 286 11.52 6.80 2.07
N TYR A 287 10.33 6.64 1.48
CA TYR A 287 9.58 5.39 1.47
C TYR A 287 10.31 4.27 0.74
N ASP A 288 10.67 4.54 -0.51
CA ASP A 288 11.22 3.58 -1.45
C ASP A 288 12.59 3.06 -1.00
N LEU A 289 13.37 3.88 -0.28
CA LEU A 289 14.73 3.57 0.17
C LEU A 289 14.87 3.47 1.70
N GLU A 290 13.76 3.45 2.44
CA GLU A 290 13.75 3.31 3.90
C GLU A 290 14.66 4.34 4.61
N LEU A 291 14.50 5.61 4.23
CA LEU A 291 15.10 6.74 4.93
C LEU A 291 14.17 7.21 6.05
N ASP A 292 14.70 7.97 7.01
CA ASP A 292 13.90 8.60 8.06
C ASP A 292 12.83 9.51 7.42
N LYS A 293 11.57 9.28 7.81
CA LYS A 293 10.40 9.98 7.28
C LYS A 293 9.92 11.08 8.22
N SER A 294 10.69 11.43 9.25
CA SER A 294 10.41 12.61 10.06
C SER A 294 10.37 13.86 9.19
N PHE A 295 9.50 14.82 9.51
CA PHE A 295 9.41 16.08 8.76
C PHE A 295 10.78 16.74 8.59
N GLN A 296 11.59 16.77 9.65
CA GLN A 296 12.92 17.38 9.65
C GLN A 296 13.87 16.67 8.67
N SER A 297 13.84 15.34 8.64
CA SER A 297 14.65 14.57 7.69
C SER A 297 14.18 14.76 6.25
N VAL A 298 12.88 14.67 5.98
CA VAL A 298 12.32 14.88 4.64
C VAL A 298 12.61 16.30 4.15
N ALA A 299 12.39 17.32 4.97
CA ALA A 299 12.67 18.72 4.63
C ALA A 299 14.17 18.96 4.35
N ARG A 300 15.06 18.35 5.14
CA ARG A 300 16.51 18.42 4.91
C ARG A 300 16.91 17.76 3.61
N ILE A 301 16.40 16.56 3.32
CA ILE A 301 16.68 15.83 2.09
C ILE A 301 16.17 16.63 0.89
N GLN A 302 14.93 17.15 0.95
CA GLN A 302 14.37 17.99 -0.11
C GLN A 302 15.25 19.22 -0.37
N LYS A 303 15.67 19.92 0.68
CA LYS A 303 16.56 21.07 0.57
C LYS A 303 17.88 20.68 -0.11
N THR A 304 18.43 19.51 0.17
CA THR A 304 19.68 19.05 -0.49
C THR A 304 19.47 18.65 -1.94
N ILE A 305 18.34 18.00 -2.28
CA ILE A 305 18.07 17.50 -3.63
C ILE A 305 17.62 18.62 -4.57
N PHE A 306 16.73 19.48 -4.09
CA PHE A 306 16.00 20.46 -4.90
C PHE A 306 16.37 21.91 -4.59
N GLU A 307 17.17 22.17 -3.55
CA GLU A 307 17.55 23.52 -3.10
C GLU A 307 16.36 24.38 -2.63
N VAL A 308 15.24 23.73 -2.32
CA VAL A 308 14.00 24.37 -1.85
C VAL A 308 13.78 24.03 -0.37
N ARG A 309 13.57 25.06 0.44
CA ARG A 309 13.13 24.89 1.84
C ARG A 309 11.63 24.65 1.88
N VAL A 310 11.22 23.82 2.82
CA VAL A 310 9.82 23.53 3.07
C VAL A 310 9.55 23.69 4.56
N ASP A 311 8.41 24.28 4.87
CA ASP A 311 7.88 24.48 6.21
C ASP A 311 6.74 23.49 6.49
N LYS A 312 6.22 23.48 7.71
CA LYS A 312 5.21 22.49 8.12
C LYS A 312 3.84 22.69 7.46
N THR A 313 3.56 23.87 6.90
CA THR A 313 2.29 24.17 6.20
C THR A 313 2.06 23.23 5.02
N ILE A 314 3.14 22.68 4.43
CA ILE A 314 3.07 21.67 3.37
C ILE A 314 2.26 20.43 3.76
N LEU A 315 2.20 20.09 5.05
CA LEU A 315 1.47 18.93 5.54
C LEU A 315 -0.04 19.14 5.40
N ASP A 316 -0.51 20.36 5.67
CA ASP A 316 -1.91 20.73 5.52
C ASP A 316 -2.28 20.84 4.03
N GLU A 317 -1.41 21.43 3.21
CA GLU A 317 -1.62 21.57 1.77
C GLU A 317 -1.69 20.23 1.01
N LEU A 318 -1.03 19.21 1.56
CA LEU A 318 -0.97 17.87 0.99
C LEU A 318 -1.79 16.84 1.78
N ALA A 319 -2.68 17.25 2.69
CA ALA A 319 -3.43 16.33 3.56
C ALA A 319 -4.17 15.19 2.82
N ASN A 320 -4.52 15.38 1.54
CA ASN A 320 -5.13 14.33 0.70
C ASN A 320 -4.13 13.29 0.15
N TRP A 321 -2.83 13.50 0.36
CA TRP A 321 -1.71 12.67 -0.10
C TRP A 321 -0.99 11.99 1.04
N LEU A 322 -1.04 12.56 2.24
CA LEU A 322 -0.22 12.15 3.38
C LEU A 322 -0.98 12.13 4.69
N TYR A 323 -0.45 11.34 5.61
CA TYR A 323 -0.81 11.34 7.02
C TYR A 323 0.46 11.39 7.88
N VAL A 324 0.34 11.81 9.14
CA VAL A 324 1.47 11.96 10.07
C VAL A 324 1.22 11.11 11.31
N VAL A 325 2.16 10.22 11.63
CA VAL A 325 2.12 9.31 12.80
C VAL A 325 3.48 9.39 13.49
N ASP A 326 3.52 9.64 14.80
CA ASP A 326 4.78 9.76 15.57
C ASP A 326 5.81 10.76 15.00
N GLY A 327 5.32 11.85 14.41
CA GLY A 327 6.18 12.82 13.71
C GLY A 327 6.83 12.28 12.44
N GLN A 328 6.53 11.03 12.06
CA GLN A 328 6.85 10.41 10.78
C GLN A 328 5.73 10.70 9.78
N ILE A 329 6.11 10.96 8.54
CA ILE A 329 5.17 11.28 7.46
C ILE A 329 4.98 10.05 6.61
N SER A 330 3.74 9.80 6.23
CA SER A 330 3.35 8.66 5.43
C SER A 330 2.53 9.04 4.22
N LEU A 331 2.77 8.35 3.10
CA LEU A 331 1.93 8.46 1.91
C LEU A 331 0.78 7.46 2.03
N HIS A 332 -0.43 7.91 1.70
CA HIS A 332 -1.53 6.97 1.45
C HIS A 332 -1.16 6.04 0.27
N ASP A 333 -1.63 4.80 0.31
CA ASP A 333 -1.18 3.76 -0.63
C ASP A 333 -1.40 4.10 -2.10
N LEU A 334 -2.60 4.55 -2.46
CA LEU A 334 -2.95 4.89 -3.84
C LEU A 334 -2.30 6.21 -4.31
N PRO A 335 -2.37 7.33 -3.56
CA PRO A 335 -1.63 8.55 -3.89
C PRO A 335 -0.12 8.34 -4.03
N GLY A 336 0.49 7.56 -3.12
CA GLY A 336 1.93 7.29 -3.14
C GLY A 336 2.40 6.54 -4.38
N ARG A 337 1.54 5.71 -4.98
CA ARG A 337 1.81 5.04 -6.27
C ARG A 337 1.75 6.01 -7.44
N ALA A 338 0.81 6.95 -7.41
CA ALA A 338 0.64 7.92 -8.48
C ALA A 338 1.76 8.95 -8.59
N VAL A 339 2.55 9.13 -7.52
CA VAL A 339 3.75 9.96 -7.56
C VAL A 339 4.79 9.26 -8.46
N VAL A 340 4.92 9.71 -9.70
CA VAL A 340 5.91 9.23 -10.67
C VAL A 340 7.06 10.24 -10.75
N ILE A 341 8.26 9.83 -10.31
CA ILE A 341 9.45 10.67 -10.34
C ILE A 341 9.88 10.87 -11.79
N ASP A 342 9.94 12.13 -12.24
CA ASP A 342 10.40 12.45 -13.59
C ASP A 342 11.93 12.42 -13.74
N ASP A 343 12.40 12.43 -14.98
CA ASP A 343 13.82 12.35 -15.31
C ASP A 343 14.67 13.45 -14.65
N VAL A 344 14.13 14.66 -14.49
CA VAL A 344 14.87 15.78 -13.90
C VAL A 344 15.05 15.55 -12.40
N ALA A 345 13.96 15.21 -11.71
CA ALA A 345 13.97 14.86 -10.29
C ALA A 345 14.81 13.60 -10.03
N SER A 346 14.65 12.57 -10.86
CA SER A 346 15.41 11.31 -10.79
C SER A 346 16.92 11.55 -10.88
N LYS A 347 17.38 12.40 -11.81
CA LYS A 347 18.79 12.80 -11.89
C LYS A 347 19.29 13.53 -10.65
N LYS A 348 18.49 14.44 -10.08
CA LYS A 348 18.84 15.17 -8.84
C LYS A 348 18.94 14.22 -7.64
N ILE A 349 17.95 13.33 -7.49
CA ILE A 349 17.91 12.30 -6.45
C ILE A 349 19.11 11.35 -6.59
N PHE A 350 19.40 10.88 -7.79
CA PHE A 350 20.54 10.00 -8.04
C PHE A 350 21.87 10.66 -7.66
N ARG A 351 22.08 11.94 -8.01
CA ARG A 351 23.27 12.70 -7.58
C ARG A 351 23.37 12.79 -6.06
N TYR A 352 22.26 13.03 -5.39
CA TYR A 352 22.22 13.06 -3.93
C TYR A 352 22.66 11.71 -3.34
N LEU A 353 22.04 10.61 -3.76
CA LEU A 353 22.39 9.27 -3.29
C LEU A 353 23.86 8.93 -3.57
N ALA A 354 24.33 9.23 -4.78
CA ALA A 354 25.72 9.04 -5.20
C ALA A 354 26.72 9.83 -4.35
N ARG A 355 26.42 11.10 -4.00
CA ARG A 355 27.30 11.93 -3.15
C ARG A 355 27.32 11.49 -1.69
N THR A 356 26.27 10.83 -1.22
CA THR A 356 26.19 10.32 0.15
C THR A 356 26.86 8.95 0.36
N TYR A 357 27.29 8.30 -0.73
CA TYR A 357 28.06 7.06 -0.71
C TYR A 357 29.51 7.31 -0.23
N LYS A 358 30.04 6.46 0.67
CA LYS A 358 31.41 6.58 1.22
C LYS A 358 32.00 5.19 1.48
N SER A 359 32.98 4.78 0.66
CA SER A 359 33.53 3.41 0.46
C SER A 359 33.99 2.64 1.72
N SER A 360 33.11 2.35 2.66
CA SER A 360 33.38 1.72 3.96
C SER A 360 32.32 0.66 4.28
N ALA A 361 32.52 -0.27 5.23
CA ALA A 361 31.58 -1.36 5.48
C ALA A 361 30.12 -0.96 5.85
N GLN A 362 29.86 0.31 6.20
CA GLN A 362 28.49 0.86 6.32
C GLN A 362 27.83 1.21 4.96
N ASP A 363 28.56 1.08 3.85
CA ASP A 363 28.10 1.37 2.49
C ASP A 363 27.25 0.28 1.88
N ASP A 364 27.25 -0.96 2.37
CA ASP A 364 26.54 -2.07 1.69
C ASP A 364 25.05 -1.74 1.50
N ASN A 365 24.41 -1.17 2.52
CA ASN A 365 23.03 -0.69 2.44
C ASN A 365 22.88 0.56 1.55
N ARG A 366 23.89 1.43 1.47
CA ARG A 366 23.87 2.62 0.62
C ARG A 366 24.08 2.27 -0.85
N ALA A 367 25.01 1.38 -1.16
CA ALA A 367 25.21 0.74 -2.45
C ALA A 367 23.91 0.07 -2.91
N TYR A 368 23.30 -0.75 -2.04
CA TYR A 368 22.03 -1.40 -2.33
C TYR A 368 20.92 -0.40 -2.64
N ARG A 369 20.71 0.64 -1.80
CA ARG A 369 19.69 1.67 -2.02
C ARG A 369 19.94 2.47 -3.31
N LEU A 370 21.20 2.80 -3.60
CA LEU A 370 21.60 3.48 -4.83
C LEU A 370 21.29 2.60 -6.05
N GLY A 371 21.63 1.31 -5.99
CA GLY A 371 21.29 0.33 -7.01
C GLY A 371 19.78 0.18 -7.19
N LEU A 372 19.03 0.04 -6.09
CA LEU A 372 17.58 -0.10 -6.08
C LEU A 372 16.90 1.09 -6.74
N PHE A 373 17.30 2.31 -6.38
CA PHE A 373 16.78 3.52 -7.02
C PHE A 373 17.10 3.56 -8.51
N ALA A 374 18.34 3.21 -8.89
CA ALA A 374 18.77 3.18 -10.29
C ALA A 374 17.95 2.17 -11.12
N GLY A 375 17.70 0.98 -10.57
CA GLY A 375 16.95 -0.08 -11.23
C GLY A 375 15.50 0.30 -11.46
N ARG A 376 14.85 0.93 -10.47
CA ARG A 376 13.46 1.41 -10.57
C ARG A 376 13.28 2.56 -11.57
N ASN A 377 14.36 3.28 -11.88
CA ASN A 377 14.32 4.50 -12.70
C ASN A 377 15.14 4.36 -13.99
N LEU A 378 15.29 3.14 -14.52
CA LEU A 378 16.07 2.85 -15.73
C LEU A 378 15.65 3.65 -16.97
N HIS A 379 14.36 4.03 -17.07
CA HIS A 379 13.85 4.85 -18.17
C HIS A 379 14.48 6.25 -18.23
N ALA A 380 15.02 6.74 -17.11
CA ALA A 380 15.89 7.93 -17.05
C ALA A 380 17.29 7.57 -17.58
N ALA A 381 17.33 6.94 -18.76
CA ALA A 381 18.46 6.30 -19.40
C ALA A 381 19.58 7.32 -19.67
N LYS A 382 20.47 7.46 -18.69
CA LYS A 382 21.87 7.92 -18.72
C LYS A 382 22.42 8.10 -17.28
N LEU A 383 21.96 7.30 -16.30
CA LEU A 383 22.47 7.38 -14.92
C LEU A 383 23.95 6.97 -14.82
N SER A 384 24.46 6.21 -15.80
CA SER A 384 25.87 5.79 -15.86
C SER A 384 26.87 6.95 -15.94
N SER A 385 26.48 8.11 -16.48
CA SER A 385 27.34 9.30 -16.53
C SER A 385 27.38 10.09 -15.22
N ILE A 386 26.45 9.83 -14.29
CA ILE A 386 26.18 10.65 -13.08
C ILE A 386 26.81 10.03 -11.80
N LEU A 387 27.43 8.86 -11.91
CA LEU A 387 28.13 8.21 -10.79
C LEU A 387 29.26 9.11 -10.21
N PRO A 388 29.60 8.99 -8.92
CA PRO A 388 30.64 9.79 -8.28
C PRO A 388 32.03 9.41 -8.80
N ALA A 389 33.09 10.18 -8.51
CA ALA A 389 34.43 9.97 -9.07
C ALA A 389 34.96 8.51 -8.93
N ASN A 390 34.58 7.80 -7.86
CA ASN A 390 34.87 6.36 -7.66
C ASN A 390 33.82 5.47 -8.34
N LYS A 391 33.57 5.67 -9.64
CA LYS A 391 32.51 4.98 -10.40
C LYS A 391 32.69 3.46 -10.38
N ASP A 392 33.93 3.01 -10.39
CA ASP A 392 34.26 1.58 -10.52
C ASP A 392 34.03 0.84 -9.20
N ASP A 393 34.37 1.43 -8.05
CA ASP A 393 34.08 0.84 -6.73
C ASP A 393 32.57 0.63 -6.49
N VAL A 394 31.76 1.62 -6.88
CA VAL A 394 30.29 1.54 -6.77
C VAL A 394 29.71 0.49 -7.71
N ARG A 395 30.18 0.45 -8.97
CA ARG A 395 29.69 -0.50 -9.98
C ARG A 395 30.08 -1.95 -9.67
N ASN A 396 31.26 -2.13 -9.09
CA ASN A 396 31.79 -3.44 -8.71
C ASN A 396 31.28 -3.91 -7.34
N SER A 397 30.60 -3.03 -6.59
CA SER A 397 29.91 -3.43 -5.36
C SER A 397 28.80 -4.43 -5.69
N ARG A 398 28.93 -5.65 -5.16
CA ARG A 398 27.90 -6.69 -5.24
C ARG A 398 26.54 -6.18 -4.75
N TYR A 399 26.51 -5.35 -3.71
CA TYR A 399 25.26 -4.83 -3.15
C TYR A 399 24.57 -3.83 -4.09
N TYR A 400 25.33 -3.00 -4.80
CA TYR A 400 24.79 -2.13 -5.83
C TYR A 400 24.17 -2.95 -6.97
N GLN A 401 24.87 -3.98 -7.46
CA GLN A 401 24.37 -4.84 -8.52
C GLN A 401 23.11 -5.60 -8.09
N VAL A 402 23.08 -6.11 -6.86
CA VAL A 402 21.91 -6.76 -6.28
C VAL A 402 20.74 -5.77 -6.20
N GLY A 403 20.94 -4.58 -5.63
CA GLY A 403 19.92 -3.54 -5.56
C GLY A 403 19.38 -3.16 -6.95
N LEU A 404 20.29 -2.98 -7.91
CA LEU A 404 19.96 -2.70 -9.30
C LEU A 404 19.05 -3.77 -9.90
N GLY A 405 19.42 -5.05 -9.78
CA GLY A 405 18.59 -6.18 -10.22
C GLY A 405 17.21 -6.21 -9.54
N TYR A 406 17.16 -5.92 -8.24
CA TYR A 406 15.89 -5.84 -7.50
C TYR A 406 14.98 -4.72 -8.01
N GLY A 407 15.53 -3.53 -8.26
CA GLY A 407 14.76 -2.39 -8.77
C GLY A 407 14.23 -2.64 -10.17
N ILE A 408 15.05 -3.30 -11.00
CA ILE A 408 14.66 -3.75 -12.35
C ILE A 408 13.49 -4.71 -12.29
N GLY A 409 13.57 -5.74 -11.44
CA GLY A 409 12.52 -6.76 -11.32
C GLY A 409 11.16 -6.20 -10.92
N GLU A 410 11.14 -5.11 -10.13
CA GLU A 410 9.89 -4.46 -9.72
C GLU A 410 9.18 -3.70 -10.84
N ILE A 411 9.93 -3.20 -11.82
CA ILE A 411 9.36 -2.47 -12.95
C ILE A 411 9.22 -3.35 -14.20
N ALA A 412 9.82 -4.54 -14.22
CA ALA A 412 9.91 -5.42 -15.39
C ALA A 412 8.54 -5.77 -16.00
N GLY A 413 7.50 -5.93 -15.18
CA GLY A 413 6.12 -6.14 -15.65
C GLY A 413 5.53 -4.96 -16.41
N ASN A 414 6.02 -3.74 -16.15
CA ASN A 414 5.55 -2.48 -16.73
C ASN A 414 6.46 -1.98 -17.88
N LEU A 415 7.60 -2.64 -18.12
CA LEU A 415 8.51 -2.29 -19.21
C LEU A 415 7.92 -2.65 -20.58
N SER A 416 8.16 -1.80 -21.59
CA SER A 416 7.88 -2.14 -23.00
C SER A 416 8.66 -3.41 -23.42
N ALA A 417 8.16 -4.16 -24.41
CA ALA A 417 8.85 -5.36 -24.90
C ALA A 417 10.30 -5.08 -25.35
N ARG A 418 10.55 -3.88 -25.90
CA ARG A 418 11.89 -3.41 -26.30
C ARG A 418 12.78 -3.11 -25.08
N SER A 419 12.23 -2.49 -24.04
CA SER A 419 12.95 -2.22 -22.79
C SER A 419 13.24 -3.50 -21.99
N ARG A 420 12.34 -4.50 -22.03
CA ARG A 420 12.59 -5.81 -21.41
C ARG A 420 13.77 -6.55 -22.02
N ARG A 421 13.88 -6.57 -23.36
CA ARG A 421 15.00 -7.20 -24.08
C ARG A 421 16.36 -6.51 -23.89
N ALA A 422 16.37 -5.27 -23.41
CA ALA A 422 17.62 -4.54 -23.15
C ALA A 422 18.07 -4.65 -21.69
N VAL A 423 17.25 -5.27 -20.84
CA VAL A 423 17.39 -5.29 -19.37
C VAL A 423 17.52 -6.72 -18.86
N LEU A 424 16.83 -7.68 -19.49
CA LEU A 424 17.10 -9.12 -19.43
C LEU A 424 18.13 -9.48 -20.50
#